data_AF-A0A7L2I7P2-F1
#
_entry.id   AF-A0A7L2I7P2-F1
#
_cell.length_a   1.000
_cell.length_b   1.000
_cell.length_c   1.000
_cell.angle_alpha   90.00
_cell.angle_beta   90.00
_cell.angle_gamma   90.00
#
_symmetry.space_group_name_H-M   'P 1'
#
loop_
_entity.id
_entity.type
_entity.pdbx_description
1 polymer ?
#
loop_
_entity_poly.entity_id
_entity_poly.type
_entity_poly.pdbx_seq_one_letter_code
_entity_poly.pdbx_strand_id
1 'polypeptide(L)'
;AGLELRAGIWAGLELRAGIWAGLELRAGIWAGLELRAGIWAGLELRAGIWAGLELRAGIWAGLELRAGIWAGLELRAGIWAGLELRAGIWAGLELRAGIWAGLELRAGIWAGLELRAGIWAGLELRAGIWAGLELRAGIWAGLELRAGIWAGLELGAGIWAGLELRAGIWAGLELRAGIWAGLELRAGIWAGLELRAGIWAGLEL
;
A
#
# COMPACT_ATOMS: atom_id res chain seq x y z
N ALA A 1 -7.11 -1.36 -26.11
CA ALA A 1 -8.20 -0.37 -26.27
C ALA A 1 -8.53 0.16 -24.89
N GLY A 2 -8.67 1.48 -24.74
CA GLY A 2 -9.04 2.09 -23.45
C GLY A 2 -10.53 1.97 -23.18
N LEU A 3 -10.90 1.86 -21.91
CA LEU A 3 -12.29 1.83 -21.45
C LEU A 3 -12.46 2.94 -20.42
N GLU A 4 -13.42 3.83 -20.66
CA GLU A 4 -13.75 4.93 -19.75
C GLU A 4 -15.20 4.78 -19.27
N LEU A 5 -15.40 4.64 -17.95
CA LEU A 5 -16.73 4.69 -17.34
C LEU A 5 -16.83 5.92 -16.42
N ARG A 6 -17.99 6.58 -16.48
CA ARG A 6 -18.28 7.84 -15.78
C ARG A 6 -19.40 7.66 -14.74
N ALA A 7 -19.71 8.78 -14.07
CA ALA A 7 -20.81 9.02 -13.13
C ALA A 7 -21.89 7.92 -13.11
N GLY A 8 -21.96 7.17 -12.00
CA GLY A 8 -23.01 6.17 -11.84
C GLY A 8 -22.92 5.35 -10.55
N ILE A 9 -23.86 4.42 -10.42
CA ILE A 9 -23.82 3.34 -9.45
C ILE A 9 -23.58 2.06 -10.24
N TRP A 10 -22.48 1.39 -9.95
CA TRP A 10 -22.03 0.21 -10.67
C TRP A 10 -21.79 -0.94 -9.71
N ALA A 11 -22.20 -2.14 -10.11
CA ALA A 11 -22.03 -3.35 -9.32
C ALA A 11 -21.59 -4.53 -10.18
N GLY A 12 -20.62 -5.31 -9.69
CA GLY A 12 -20.21 -6.59 -10.28
C GLY A 12 -19.49 -6.48 -11.61
N LEU A 13 -18.59 -5.50 -11.76
CA LEU A 13 -17.77 -5.39 -12.97
C LEU A 13 -16.59 -6.36 -12.87
N GLU A 14 -16.53 -7.32 -13.79
CA GLU A 14 -15.43 -8.27 -13.87
C GLU A 14 -14.73 -8.21 -15.24
N LEU A 15 -13.41 -8.02 -15.24
CA LEU A 15 -12.57 -8.15 -16.43
C LEU A 15 -11.53 -9.25 -16.21
N ARG A 16 -11.36 -10.11 -17.21
CA ARG A 16 -10.46 -11.27 -17.18
C ARG A 16 -9.51 -11.25 -18.36
N ALA A 17 -8.38 -11.95 -18.22
CA ALA A 17 -7.54 -12.49 -19.30
C ALA A 17 -7.30 -11.53 -20.48
N GLY A 18 -6.17 -10.82 -20.48
CA GLY A 18 -5.80 -10.03 -21.64
C GLY A 18 -4.67 -9.03 -21.43
N ILE A 19 -4.46 -8.21 -22.47
CA ILE A 19 -3.61 -7.02 -22.43
C ILE A 19 -4.53 -5.81 -22.48
N TRP A 20 -4.55 -5.06 -21.39
CA TRP A 20 -5.40 -3.89 -21.21
C TRP A 20 -4.56 -2.65 -21.05
N ALA A 21 -5.00 -1.56 -21.68
CA ALA A 21 -4.31 -0.28 -21.63
C ALA A 21 -5.33 0.85 -21.51
N GLY A 22 -5.19 1.71 -20.50
CA GLY A 22 -6.01 2.90 -20.30
C GLY A 22 -7.43 2.59 -19.81
N LEU A 23 -7.54 1.93 -18.65
CA LEU A 23 -8.82 1.76 -17.97
C LEU A 23 -9.02 2.95 -17.01
N GLU A 24 -10.05 3.75 -17.24
CA GLU A 24 -10.37 4.88 -16.38
C GLU A 24 -11.80 4.82 -15.86
N LEU A 25 -11.97 4.82 -14.54
CA LEU A 25 -13.28 4.86 -13.90
C LEU A 25 -13.38 6.12 -13.02
N ARG A 26 -14.40 6.93 -13.25
CA ARG A 26 -14.57 8.24 -12.58
C ARG A 26 -15.93 8.36 -11.94
N ALA A 27 -16.00 9.05 -10.79
CA ALA A 27 -17.23 9.57 -10.20
C ALA A 27 -18.30 8.50 -9.95
N GLY A 28 -18.51 8.05 -8.71
CA GLY A 28 -19.65 7.16 -8.45
C GLY A 28 -19.54 6.29 -7.22
N ILE A 29 -20.49 5.38 -7.13
CA ILE A 29 -20.50 4.30 -6.14
C ILE A 29 -20.24 3.00 -6.89
N TRP A 30 -19.18 2.30 -6.51
CA TRP A 30 -18.72 1.07 -7.14
C TRP A 30 -18.68 -0.04 -6.13
N ALA A 31 -19.32 -1.16 -6.46
CA ALA A 31 -19.32 -2.35 -5.61
C ALA A 31 -18.87 -3.59 -6.40
N GLY A 32 -17.81 -4.25 -5.96
CA GLY A 32 -17.32 -5.49 -6.56
C GLY A 32 -16.71 -5.26 -7.95
N LEU A 33 -15.57 -4.57 -7.99
CA LEU A 33 -14.73 -4.50 -9.18
C LEU A 33 -13.65 -5.56 -9.09
N GLU A 34 -13.61 -6.47 -10.06
CA GLU A 34 -12.62 -7.54 -10.09
C GLU A 34 -11.87 -7.59 -11.43
N LEU A 35 -10.54 -7.49 -11.37
CA LEU A 35 -9.67 -7.63 -12.53
C LEU A 35 -8.70 -8.80 -12.33
N ARG A 36 -8.69 -9.75 -13.26
CA ARG A 36 -7.91 -10.99 -13.14
C ARG A 36 -7.02 -11.25 -14.35
N ALA A 37 -5.87 -11.86 -14.12
CA ALA A 37 -5.05 -12.56 -15.12
C ALA A 37 -4.73 -11.69 -16.34
N GLY A 38 -3.61 -10.95 -16.33
CA GLY A 38 -3.25 -10.17 -17.52
C GLY A 38 -2.08 -9.22 -17.38
N ILE A 39 -1.86 -8.45 -18.44
CA ILE A 39 -0.95 -7.30 -18.46
C ILE A 39 -1.82 -6.05 -18.50
N TRP A 40 -1.69 -5.21 -17.49
CA TRP A 40 -2.48 -4.00 -17.30
C TRP A 40 -1.56 -2.79 -17.27
N ALA A 41 -1.84 -1.82 -18.14
CA ALA A 41 -1.10 -0.56 -18.19
C ALA A 41 -2.06 0.63 -18.06
N GLY A 42 -1.87 1.47 -17.04
CA GLY A 42 -2.68 2.66 -16.82
C GLY A 42 -4.10 2.33 -16.38
N LEU A 43 -4.24 1.93 -15.11
CA LEU A 43 -5.52 1.84 -14.43
C LEU A 43 -5.69 3.07 -13.53
N GLU A 44 -6.71 3.88 -13.78
CA GLU A 44 -6.98 5.06 -12.98
C GLU A 44 -8.42 5.05 -12.44
N LEU A 45 -8.56 5.10 -11.11
CA LEU A 45 -9.86 5.22 -10.45
C LEU A 45 -9.92 6.53 -9.66
N ARG A 46 -10.94 7.35 -9.92
CA ARG A 46 -11.05 8.70 -9.35
C ARG A 46 -12.39 8.92 -8.69
N ALA A 47 -12.40 9.70 -7.60
CA ALA A 47 -13.58 10.38 -7.05
C ALA A 47 -14.77 9.44 -6.81
N GLY A 48 -14.89 8.82 -5.64
CA GLY A 48 -16.05 7.97 -5.39
C GLY A 48 -16.04 7.20 -4.08
N ILE A 49 -17.07 6.37 -3.94
CA ILE A 49 -17.17 5.34 -2.90
C ILE A 49 -16.93 4.00 -3.58
N TRP A 50 -15.92 3.28 -3.11
CA TRP A 50 -15.48 2.01 -3.67
C TRP A 50 -15.55 0.94 -2.60
N ALA A 51 -16.28 -0.13 -2.88
CA ALA A 51 -16.43 -1.27 -1.99
C ALA A 51 -16.04 -2.56 -2.74
N GLY A 52 -14.97 -3.21 -2.31
CA GLY A 52 -14.49 -4.46 -2.91
C GLY A 52 -13.85 -4.23 -4.28
N LEU A 53 -12.59 -3.78 -4.27
CA LEU A 53 -11.73 -3.78 -5.44
C LEU A 53 -10.71 -4.91 -5.30
N GLU A 54 -10.73 -5.86 -6.22
CA GLU A 54 -9.80 -6.98 -6.23
C GLU A 54 -9.04 -7.08 -7.54
N LEU A 55 -7.71 -7.03 -7.45
CA LEU A 55 -6.82 -7.23 -8.60
C LEU A 55 -5.94 -8.47 -8.35
N ARG A 56 -6.00 -9.44 -9.26
CA ARG A 56 -5.33 -10.73 -9.10
C ARG A 56 -4.43 -11.07 -10.28
N ALA A 57 -3.31 -11.73 -10.01
CA ALA A 57 -2.53 -12.50 -10.98
C ALA A 57 -2.16 -11.69 -12.24
N GLY A 58 -1.04 -10.98 -12.26
CA GLY A 58 -0.67 -10.26 -13.48
C GLY A 58 0.57 -9.39 -13.38
N ILE A 59 0.80 -8.67 -14.47
CA ILE A 59 1.76 -7.57 -14.56
C ILE A 59 0.97 -6.27 -14.61
N TRP A 60 1.22 -5.39 -13.66
CA TRP A 60 0.50 -4.13 -13.48
C TRP A 60 1.49 -2.98 -13.54
N ALA A 61 1.24 -2.05 -14.45
CA ALA A 61 2.04 -0.85 -14.64
C ALA A 61 1.14 0.39 -14.54
N GLY A 62 1.36 1.23 -13.53
CA GLY A 62 0.61 2.47 -13.33
C GLY A 62 -0.82 2.20 -12.86
N LEU A 63 -0.98 1.91 -11.57
CA LEU A 63 -2.25 1.92 -10.88
C LEU A 63 -2.36 3.19 -10.04
N GLU A 64 -3.35 4.02 -10.33
CA GLU A 64 -3.59 5.24 -9.57
C GLU A 64 -5.01 5.30 -9.03
N LEU A 65 -5.15 5.40 -7.72
CA LEU A 65 -6.43 5.59 -7.04
C LEU A 65 -6.43 6.95 -6.33
N ARG A 66 -7.39 7.80 -6.68
CA ARG A 66 -7.47 9.18 -6.18
C ARG A 66 -8.79 9.48 -5.51
N ALA A 67 -8.76 10.30 -4.45
CA ALA A 67 -9.92 11.03 -3.91
C ALA A 67 -11.15 10.14 -3.67
N GLY A 68 -11.30 9.57 -2.47
CA GLY A 68 -12.50 8.77 -2.21
C GLY A 68 -12.58 8.08 -0.86
N ILE A 69 -13.65 7.31 -0.71
CA ILE A 69 -13.82 6.35 0.38
C ILE A 69 -13.64 4.96 -0.22
N TRP A 70 -12.70 4.21 0.31
CA TRP A 70 -12.30 2.90 -0.18
C TRP A 70 -12.46 1.88 0.94
N ALA A 71 -13.26 0.86 0.68
CA ALA A 71 -13.49 -0.26 1.60
C ALA A 71 -13.13 -1.56 0.90
N GLY A 72 -12.07 -2.23 1.37
CA GLY A 72 -11.62 -3.50 0.83
C GLY A 72 -10.95 -3.36 -0.53
N LEU A 73 -9.67 -2.98 -0.53
CA LEU A 73 -8.79 -3.10 -1.69
C LEU A 73 -7.86 -4.28 -1.47
N GLU A 74 -7.90 -5.25 -2.36
CA GLU A 74 -7.02 -6.41 -2.32
C GLU A 74 -6.25 -6.59 -3.63
N LEU A 75 -4.92 -6.59 -3.53
CA LEU A 75 -4.04 -6.87 -4.65
C LEU A 75 -3.25 -8.15 -4.36
N ARG A 76 -3.36 -9.14 -5.23
CA ARG A 76 -2.77 -10.47 -5.02
C ARG A 76 -1.88 -10.88 -6.19
N ALA A 77 -0.77 -11.55 -5.88
CA ALA A 77 0.01 -12.37 -6.82
C ALA A 77 0.39 -11.62 -8.11
N GLY A 78 1.54 -10.95 -8.16
CA GLY A 78 1.93 -10.29 -9.40
C GLY A 78 3.22 -9.49 -9.36
N ILE A 79 3.48 -8.84 -10.49
CA ILE A 79 4.51 -7.81 -10.64
C ILE A 79 3.81 -6.47 -10.74
N TRP A 80 4.13 -5.57 -9.84
CA TRP A 80 3.50 -4.26 -9.70
C TRP A 80 4.55 -3.17 -9.84
N ALA A 81 4.35 -2.27 -10.80
CA ALA A 81 5.20 -1.13 -11.04
C ALA A 81 4.36 0.15 -10.99
N GLY A 82 4.59 0.99 -9.99
CA GLY A 82 3.90 2.25 -9.81
C GLY A 82 2.45 2.06 -9.33
N LEU A 83 2.29 1.88 -8.03
CA LEU A 83 1.01 1.97 -7.34
C LEU A 83 0.96 3.29 -6.57
N GLU A 84 0.01 4.14 -6.87
CA GLU A 84 -0.18 5.39 -6.16
C GLU A 84 -1.61 5.53 -5.62
N LEU A 85 -1.74 5.70 -4.31
CA LEU A 85 -2.99 5.96 -3.64
C LEU A 85 -2.95 7.34 -2.97
N ARG A 86 -3.85 8.22 -3.39
CA ARG A 86 -3.87 9.63 -2.95
C ARG A 86 -5.21 10.00 -2.33
N ALA A 87 -5.18 10.83 -1.28
CA ALA A 87 -6.32 11.60 -0.79
C ALA A 87 -7.56 10.75 -0.52
N GLY A 88 -7.77 10.27 0.71
CA GLY A 88 -9.00 9.53 0.99
C GLY A 88 -9.13 8.93 2.37
N ILE A 89 -10.23 8.21 2.54
CA ILE A 89 -10.49 7.32 3.68
C ILE A 89 -10.36 5.89 3.15
N TRP A 90 -9.46 5.12 3.73
CA TRP A 90 -9.14 3.76 3.32
C TRP A 90 -9.36 2.81 4.48
N ALA A 91 -10.22 1.83 4.28
CA ALA A 91 -10.52 0.78 5.23
C ALA A 91 -10.23 -0.57 4.58
N GLY A 92 -9.17 -1.24 5.04
CA GLY A 92 -8.72 -2.53 4.51
C GLY A 92 -8.03 -2.38 3.17
N LEU A 93 -6.72 -2.21 3.20
CA LEU A 93 -5.83 -2.39 2.07
C LEU A 93 -4.94 -3.59 2.32
N GLU A 94 -5.02 -4.58 1.45
CA GLU A 94 -4.20 -5.78 1.55
C GLU A 94 -3.44 -6.05 0.25
N LEU A 95 -2.11 -6.09 0.35
CA LEU A 95 -1.24 -6.46 -0.75
C LEU A 95 -0.50 -7.76 -0.40
N ARG A 96 -0.69 -8.79 -1.22
CA ARG A 96 -0.15 -10.13 -0.97
C ARG A 96 0.71 -10.61 -2.12
N ALA A 97 1.80 -11.31 -1.82
CA ALA A 97 2.54 -12.18 -2.75
C ALA A 97 2.95 -11.45 -4.04
N GLY A 98 4.16 -10.91 -4.13
CA GLY A 98 4.60 -10.31 -5.39
C GLY A 98 5.92 -9.58 -5.37
N ILE A 99 6.20 -8.97 -6.52
CA ILE A 99 7.28 -8.00 -6.70
C ILE A 99 6.63 -6.64 -6.86
N TRP A 100 6.99 -5.71 -5.99
CA TRP A 100 6.44 -4.37 -5.91
C TRP A 100 7.55 -3.36 -6.08
N ALA A 101 7.41 -2.50 -7.08
CA ALA A 101 8.32 -1.40 -7.36
C ALA A 101 7.54 -0.09 -7.38
N GLY A 102 7.79 0.77 -6.41
CA GLY A 102 7.12 2.06 -6.25
C GLY A 102 5.69 1.90 -5.76
N LEU A 103 5.52 1.85 -4.44
CA LEU A 103 4.23 2.01 -3.77
C LEU A 103 4.24 3.34 -3.03
N GLU A 104 3.34 4.23 -3.40
CA GLU A 104 3.19 5.52 -2.75
C GLU A 104 1.77 5.72 -2.21
N LEU A 105 1.72 6.10 -0.94
CA LEU A 105 0.52 6.29 -0.17
C LEU A 105 0.54 7.69 0.44
N ARG A 106 -0.34 8.58 -0.03
CA ARG A 106 -0.33 10.00 0.35
C ARG A 106 -1.67 10.45 0.91
N ALA A 107 -1.63 11.33 1.91
CA ALA A 107 -2.75 12.19 2.33
C ALA A 107 -4.02 11.38 2.64
N GLY A 108 -4.25 10.96 3.88
CA GLY A 108 -5.50 10.27 4.17
C GLY A 108 -5.65 9.72 5.58
N ILE A 109 -6.80 9.07 5.79
CA ILE A 109 -7.08 8.24 6.95
C ILE A 109 -7.03 6.78 6.48
N TRP A 110 -6.18 6.00 7.10
CA TRP A 110 -5.91 4.61 6.74
C TRP A 110 -6.16 3.72 7.95
N ALA A 111 -7.06 2.76 7.79
CA ALA A 111 -7.39 1.75 8.78
C ALA A 111 -7.16 0.36 8.18
N GLY A 112 -6.17 -0.35 8.71
CA GLY A 112 -5.79 -1.68 8.26
C GLY A 112 -5.07 -1.65 6.90
N LEU A 113 -3.75 -1.47 6.94
CA LEU A 113 -2.87 -1.71 5.81
C LEU A 113 -2.02 -2.95 6.11
N GLU A 114 -2.18 -3.98 5.31
CA GLU A 114 -1.40 -5.21 5.43
C GLU A 114 -0.63 -5.50 4.14
N LEU A 115 0.68 -5.59 4.27
CA LEU A 115 1.58 -5.96 3.19
C LEU A 115 2.28 -7.28 3.56
N ARG A 116 2.07 -8.33 2.78
CA ARG A 116 2.57 -9.68 3.05
C ARG A 116 3.53 -10.16 1.96
N ALA A 117 4.40 -11.10 2.30
CA ALA A 117 5.11 -12.02 1.38
C ALA A 117 5.54 -11.38 0.05
N GLY A 118 6.74 -10.83 -0.05
CA GLY A 118 7.18 -10.28 -1.33
C GLY A 118 8.54 -9.61 -1.35
N ILE A 119 8.87 -9.09 -2.52
CA ILE A 119 9.99 -8.18 -2.74
C ILE A 119 9.39 -6.78 -2.93
N TRP A 120 9.80 -5.85 -2.08
CA TRP A 120 9.30 -4.49 -2.04
C TRP A 120 10.45 -3.52 -2.24
N ALA A 121 10.35 -2.69 -3.27
CA ALA A 121 11.32 -1.65 -3.58
C ALA A 121 10.60 -0.30 -3.66
N GLY A 122 10.93 0.61 -2.75
CA GLY A 122 10.35 1.95 -2.67
C GLY A 122 8.91 1.92 -2.17
N LEU A 123 8.74 1.73 -0.87
CA LEU A 123 7.46 1.97 -0.18
C LEU A 123 7.53 3.32 0.52
N GLU A 124 6.64 4.22 0.14
CA GLU A 124 6.54 5.53 0.74
C GLU A 124 5.12 5.80 1.25
N LEU A 125 5.04 6.19 2.53
CA LEU A 125 3.82 6.59 3.19
C LEU A 125 3.98 7.99 3.77
N ARG A 126 3.19 8.94 3.27
CA ARG A 126 3.27 10.36 3.63
C ARG A 126 1.94 10.90 4.15
N ALA A 127 1.99 11.84 5.10
CA ALA A 127 0.89 12.76 5.42
C ALA A 127 -0.43 12.03 5.73
N GLY A 128 -0.65 11.58 6.97
CA GLY A 128 -1.93 10.93 7.27
C GLY A 128 -2.12 10.46 8.70
N ILE A 129 -3.29 9.88 8.93
CA ILE A 129 -3.62 9.11 10.13
C ILE A 129 -3.62 7.64 9.74
N TRP A 130 -2.78 6.85 10.39
CA TRP A 130 -2.55 5.44 10.12
C TRP A 130 -2.89 4.63 11.35
N ALA A 131 -3.83 3.70 11.22
CA ALA A 131 -4.22 2.77 12.26
C ALA A 131 -4.05 1.33 11.75
N GLY A 132 -3.11 0.60 12.33
CA GLY A 132 -2.79 -0.79 11.95
C GLY A 132 -2.07 -0.87 10.62
N LEU A 133 -0.77 -0.60 10.61
CA LEU A 133 0.14 -0.92 9.52
C LEU A 133 0.92 -2.19 9.87
N GLU A 134 0.76 -3.23 9.07
CA GLU A 134 1.49 -4.47 9.25
C GLU A 134 2.25 -4.86 7.98
N LEU A 135 3.56 -4.99 8.10
CA LEU A 135 4.44 -5.47 7.04
C LEU A 135 5.06 -6.80 7.46
N ARG A 136 4.72 -7.88 6.77
CA ARG A 136 5.19 -9.25 7.10
C ARG A 136 6.19 -9.76 6.08
N ALA A 137 6.89 -10.85 6.44
CA ALA A 137 7.65 -11.77 5.58
C ALA A 137 8.08 -11.20 4.21
N GLY A 138 9.31 -10.73 4.06
CA GLY A 138 9.74 -10.25 2.74
C GLY A 138 11.14 -9.67 2.69
N ILE A 139 11.49 -9.18 1.50
CA ILE A 139 12.66 -8.34 1.25
C ILE A 139 12.13 -6.93 1.01
N TRP A 140 12.59 -5.98 1.82
CA TRP A 140 12.16 -4.60 1.82
C TRP A 140 13.36 -3.69 1.57
N ALA A 141 13.28 -2.88 0.52
CA ALA A 141 14.30 -1.91 0.16
C ALA A 141 13.67 -0.53 0.02
N GLY A 142 14.05 0.41 0.88
CA GLY A 142 13.54 1.77 0.89
C GLY A 142 12.10 1.85 1.41
N LEU A 143 11.94 1.78 2.74
CA LEU A 143 10.69 2.08 3.43
C LEU A 143 10.80 3.46 4.06
N GLU A 144 9.91 4.35 3.67
CA GLU A 144 9.88 5.74 4.14
C GLU A 144 8.51 6.08 4.70
N LEU A 145 8.44 6.34 6.01
CA LEU A 145 7.24 6.78 6.69
C LEU A 145 7.42 8.21 7.21
N ARG A 146 6.57 9.14 6.75
CA ARG A 146 6.75 10.57 6.99
C ARG A 146 5.46 11.27 7.38
N ALA A 147 5.57 12.27 8.25
CA ALA A 147 4.52 13.27 8.51
C ALA A 147 3.17 12.63 8.84
N GLY A 148 2.92 12.19 10.08
CA GLY A 148 1.63 11.58 10.38
C GLY A 148 1.40 11.19 11.83
N ILE A 149 0.19 10.69 12.08
CA ILE A 149 -0.18 9.99 13.31
C ILE A 149 -0.22 8.50 12.99
N TRP A 150 0.56 7.72 13.71
CA TRP A 150 0.75 6.30 13.50
C TRP A 150 0.36 5.54 14.77
N ALA A 151 -0.62 4.66 14.65
CA ALA A 151 -1.08 3.81 15.72
C ALA A 151 -0.99 2.34 15.29
N GLY A 152 -0.07 1.58 15.88
CA GLY A 152 0.18 0.19 15.57
C GLY A 152 0.94 0.01 14.25
N LEU A 153 2.26 0.09 14.31
CA LEU A 153 3.17 -0.30 13.24
C LEU A 153 3.88 -1.59 13.63
N GLU A 154 3.60 -2.68 12.92
CA GLU A 154 4.25 -3.97 13.09
C GLU A 154 5.09 -4.31 11.87
N LEU A 155 6.41 -4.40 12.06
CA LEU A 155 7.33 -4.89 11.04
C LEU A 155 7.80 -6.30 11.43
N GLY A 156 7.30 -7.27 10.68
CA GLY A 156 7.54 -8.69 10.85
C GLY A 156 8.88 -9.17 10.32
N ALA A 157 9.00 -10.49 10.23
CA ALA A 157 10.25 -11.11 9.81
C ALA A 157 10.63 -10.81 8.36
N GLY A 158 11.91 -10.61 8.09
CA GLY A 158 12.37 -10.29 6.74
C GLY A 158 13.77 -9.71 6.67
N ILE A 159 14.14 -9.29 5.46
CA ILE A 159 15.33 -8.50 5.18
C ILE A 159 14.86 -7.06 4.93
N TRP A 160 15.41 -6.12 5.70
CA TRP A 160 15.04 -4.71 5.68
C TRP A 160 16.27 -3.88 5.37
N ALA A 161 16.22 -3.12 4.29
CA ALA A 161 17.28 -2.22 3.84
C ALA A 161 16.71 -0.81 3.65
N GLY A 162 17.14 0.15 4.48
CA GLY A 162 16.69 1.54 4.44
C GLY A 162 15.27 1.71 4.97
N LEU A 163 15.12 1.66 6.29
CA LEU A 163 13.91 2.06 6.99
C LEU A 163 14.11 3.48 7.55
N GLU A 164 13.27 4.39 7.11
CA GLU A 164 13.29 5.78 7.53
C GLU A 164 11.93 6.17 8.14
N LEU A 165 11.91 6.54 9.42
CA LEU A 165 10.74 7.05 10.12
C LEU A 165 10.96 8.51 10.53
N ARG A 166 10.19 9.44 9.96
CA ARG A 166 10.37 10.90 10.21
C ARG A 166 9.08 11.61 10.61
N ALA A 167 9.23 12.65 11.43
CA ALA A 167 8.24 13.70 11.64
C ALA A 167 6.83 13.14 11.93
N GLY A 168 6.57 12.65 13.13
CA GLY A 168 5.24 12.08 13.43
C GLY A 168 4.97 11.82 14.90
N ILE A 169 3.72 11.45 15.18
CA ILE A 169 3.29 10.89 16.46
C ILE A 169 3.16 9.39 16.26
N TRP A 170 3.92 8.61 17.03
CA TRP A 170 4.04 7.18 16.93
C TRP A 170 3.55 6.51 18.20
N ALA A 171 2.56 5.65 18.08
CA ALA A 171 2.01 4.85 19.17
C ALA A 171 2.08 3.37 18.79
N GLY A 172 2.95 2.60 19.44
CA GLY A 172 3.12 1.16 19.21
C GLY A 172 3.89 0.85 17.93
N LEU A 173 5.21 0.95 18.00
CA LEU A 173 6.14 0.44 16.99
C LEU A 173 6.74 -0.88 17.45
N GLU A 174 6.50 -1.96 16.72
CA GLU A 174 7.11 -3.27 16.96
C GLU A 174 7.97 -3.68 15.76
N LEU A 175 9.27 -3.89 15.99
CA LEU A 175 10.19 -4.47 15.02
C LEU A 175 10.55 -5.90 15.46
N ARG A 176 10.12 -6.88 14.67
CA ARG A 176 10.33 -8.32 14.93
C ARG A 176 11.57 -8.87 14.21
N ALA A 177 11.73 -10.19 14.30
CA ALA A 177 12.97 -10.86 13.95
C ALA A 177 13.33 -10.78 12.47
N GLY A 178 14.46 -10.14 12.16
CA GLY A 178 14.90 -9.95 10.78
C GLY A 178 16.35 -9.50 10.69
N ILE A 179 16.77 -9.26 9.46
CA ILE A 179 18.04 -8.60 9.12
C ILE A 179 17.72 -7.15 8.79
N TRP A 180 18.31 -6.22 9.51
CA TRP A 180 18.06 -4.79 9.42
C TRP A 180 19.34 -4.05 9.03
N ALA A 181 19.28 -3.29 7.95
CA ALA A 181 20.36 -2.46 7.47
C ALA A 181 19.84 -1.04 7.20
N GLY A 182 20.32 -0.04 7.96
CA GLY A 182 19.91 1.35 7.82
C GLY A 182 18.52 1.60 8.41
N LEU A 183 18.45 1.70 9.72
CA LEU A 183 17.27 2.18 10.45
C LEU A 183 17.54 3.61 10.90
N GLU A 184 16.73 4.55 10.43
CA GLU A 184 16.78 5.95 10.82
C GLU A 184 15.45 6.37 11.45
N LEU A 185 15.50 6.80 12.71
CA LEU A 185 14.40 7.49 13.38
C LEU A 185 14.76 8.98 13.46
N ARG A 186 13.87 9.87 13.03
CA ARG A 186 14.09 11.32 13.17
C ARG A 186 12.84 12.04 13.63
N ALA A 187 13.03 13.01 14.52
CA ALA A 187 12.06 14.03 14.90
C ALA A 187 10.63 13.50 15.06
N GLY A 188 10.24 13.04 16.25
CA GLY A 188 8.89 12.52 16.47
C GLY A 188 8.57 12.36 17.94
N ILE A 189 7.28 12.20 18.24
CA ILE A 189 6.80 11.81 19.56
C ILE A 189 6.59 10.29 19.51
N TRP A 190 7.25 9.56 20.41
CA TRP A 190 7.22 8.10 20.42
C TRP A 190 6.61 7.59 21.72
N ALA A 191 5.64 6.69 21.59
CA ALA A 191 5.00 5.99 22.70
C ALA A 191 4.95 4.49 22.37
N GLY A 192 5.78 3.69 23.03
CA GLY A 192 5.89 2.25 22.78
C GLY A 192 6.77 1.95 21.57
N LEU A 193 8.01 1.54 21.86
CA LEU A 193 8.96 0.98 20.91
C LEU A 193 9.39 -0.38 21.43
N GLU A 194 9.21 -1.42 20.62
CA GLU A 194 9.67 -2.76 20.93
C GLU A 194 10.57 -3.28 19.80
N LEU A 195 11.79 -3.66 20.16
CA LEU A 195 12.76 -4.30 19.28
C LEU A 195 12.96 -5.74 19.74
N ARG A 196 12.65 -6.72 18.89
CA ARG A 196 12.87 -8.15 19.16
C ARG A 196 14.07 -8.69 18.39
N ALA A 197 14.49 -9.90 18.74
CA ALA A 197 15.72 -10.55 18.28
C ALA A 197 15.98 -10.39 16.77
N GLY A 198 17.10 -9.78 16.38
CA GLY A 198 17.42 -9.53 14.97
C GLY A 198 18.89 -9.16 14.79
N ILE A 199 19.34 -9.13 13.53
CA ILE A 199 20.67 -8.63 13.16
C ILE A 199 20.51 -7.18 12.72
N TRP A 200 21.25 -6.26 13.33
CA TRP A 200 21.12 -4.82 13.11
C TRP A 200 22.44 -4.22 12.63
N ALA A 201 22.38 -3.42 11.56
CA ALA A 201 23.48 -2.62 11.07
C ALA A 201 22.99 -1.21 10.72
N GLY A 202 23.69 -0.17 11.19
CA GLY A 202 23.34 1.23 10.90
C GLY A 202 22.03 1.68 11.55
N LEU A 203 22.01 1.78 12.88
CA LEU A 203 20.92 2.38 13.64
C LEU A 203 21.25 3.85 13.94
N GLU A 204 20.38 4.75 13.51
CA GLU A 204 20.41 6.18 13.81
C GLU A 204 19.07 6.60 14.46
N LEU A 205 19.16 7.39 15.53
CA LEU A 205 18.04 7.86 16.37
C LEU A 205 17.98 9.39 16.40
#